data_AF-A0A844T4N4-F1
#
_entry.id   AF-A0A844T4N4-F1
#
_cell.length_a   1.000
_cell.length_b   1.000
_cell.length_c   1.000
_cell.angle_alpha   90.00
_cell.angle_beta   90.00
_cell.angle_gamma   90.00
#
_symmetry.space_group_name_H-M   'P 1'
#
loop_
_entity.id
_entity.type
_entity.pdbx_description
1 polymer ?
#
loop_
_entity_poly.entity_id
_entity_poly.type
_entity_poly.pdbx_seq_one_letter_code
_entity_poly.pdbx_strand_id
1 'polypeptide(L)' 'AFRGKRKIAGGRKRVRDALYMAALNAVRRADPFKAFYARLRQAGKPAKLALIAVARKLLTVLNAMMRDRKPYLQTKPT' A
#
# COMPACT_ATOMS: atom_id res chain seq x y z
N ALA A 1 -2.88 28.54 5.18
CA ALA A 1 -2.71 27.07 5.00
C ALA A 1 -4.01 26.47 4.48
N PHE A 2 -3.95 25.48 3.57
CA PHE A 2 -5.16 24.83 3.04
C PHE A 2 -5.94 24.10 4.15
N ARG A 3 -7.23 24.42 4.31
CA ARG A 3 -8.16 23.74 5.22
C ARG A 3 -9.10 22.85 4.41
N GLY A 4 -8.92 21.53 4.48
CA GLY A 4 -9.78 20.56 3.79
C GLY A 4 -9.13 19.19 3.59
N LYS A 5 -9.89 18.24 3.02
CA LYS A 5 -9.36 16.93 2.63
C LYS A 5 -8.49 17.07 1.39
N ARG A 6 -7.20 16.73 1.49
CA ARG A 6 -6.28 16.73 0.34
C ARG A 6 -6.77 15.76 -0.73
N LYS A 7 -6.76 16.22 -1.98
CA LYS A 7 -7.06 15.42 -3.18
C LYS A 7 -5.83 15.39 -4.08
N ILE A 8 -5.71 14.35 -4.89
CA ILE A 8 -4.66 14.22 -5.90
C ILE A 8 -5.28 14.30 -7.29
N ALA A 9 -4.65 15.05 -8.19
CA ALA A 9 -5.00 15.15 -9.61
C ALA A 9 -3.74 14.86 -10.46
N GLY A 10 -3.94 14.32 -11.67
CA GLY A 10 -2.83 13.99 -12.58
C GLY A 10 -1.97 12.78 -12.19
N GLY A 11 -0.72 12.79 -12.69
CA GLY A 11 0.29 11.75 -12.47
C GLY A 11 0.00 10.43 -13.21
N ARG A 12 0.55 9.31 -12.70
CA ARG A 12 0.42 7.98 -13.31
C ARG A 12 -0.85 7.26 -12.85
N LYS A 13 -2.02 7.63 -13.40
CA LYS A 13 -3.32 7.04 -12.99
C LYS A 13 -3.35 5.51 -13.12
N ARG A 14 -2.92 4.97 -14.25
CA ARG A 14 -2.90 3.50 -14.50
C ARG A 14 -2.13 2.74 -13.40
N VAL A 15 -0.99 3.27 -12.98
CA VAL A 15 -0.18 2.67 -11.90
C VAL A 15 -0.90 2.75 -10.56
N ARG A 16 -1.58 3.86 -10.25
CA ARG A 16 -2.37 4.00 -9.02
C ARG A 16 -3.52 3.00 -8.96
N ASP A 17 -4.24 2.81 -10.07
CA ASP A 17 -5.35 1.87 -10.15
C ASP A 17 -4.85 0.42 -9.97
N ALA A 18 -3.74 0.05 -10.64
CA ALA A 18 -3.11 -1.25 -10.50
C ALA A 18 -2.64 -1.52 -9.05
N LEU A 19 -1.97 -0.54 -8.42
CA LEU A 19 -1.53 -0.65 -7.03
C LEU A 19 -2.71 -0.75 -6.05
N TYR A 20 -3.83 -0.09 -6.34
CA TYR A 20 -5.05 -0.21 -5.53
C TYR A 20 -5.62 -1.63 -5.59
N MET A 21 -5.74 -2.21 -6.79
CA MET A 21 -6.18 -3.60 -6.95
C MET A 21 -5.20 -4.60 -6.33
N ALA A 22 -3.89 -4.36 -6.44
CA ALA A 22 -2.87 -5.15 -5.77
C ALA A 22 -3.01 -5.06 -4.24
N ALA A 23 -3.24 -3.86 -3.69
CA ALA A 23 -3.44 -3.66 -2.26
C ALA A 23 -4.68 -4.40 -1.73
N LEU A 24 -5.79 -4.39 -2.47
CA LEU A 24 -7.00 -5.16 -2.12
C LEU A 24 -6.69 -6.65 -1.97
N ASN A 25 -5.96 -7.23 -2.94
CA ASN A 25 -5.57 -8.64 -2.88
C ASN A 25 -4.54 -8.92 -1.78
N ALA A 26 -3.55 -8.03 -1.60
CA ALA A 26 -2.50 -8.18 -0.60
C ALA A 26 -3.07 -8.22 0.83
N VAL A 27 -4.06 -7.37 1.14
CA VAL A 27 -4.71 -7.34 2.46
C VAL A 27 -5.55 -8.61 2.71
N ARG A 28 -6.06 -9.26 1.66
CA ARG A 28 -6.83 -10.51 1.78
C ARG A 28 -5.95 -11.74 1.96
N ARG A 29 -4.85 -11.83 1.20
CA ARG A 29 -4.02 -13.05 1.09
C ARG A 29 -2.70 -13.04 1.89
N ALA A 30 -2.09 -11.90 2.19
CA ALA A 30 -0.69 -11.84 2.65
C ALA A 30 -0.49 -11.16 4.01
N ASP A 31 0.14 -11.88 4.95
CA ASP A 31 0.22 -11.49 6.37
C ASP A 31 0.92 -10.16 6.70
N PRO A 32 2.08 -9.76 6.13
CA PRO A 32 2.72 -8.50 6.53
C PRO A 32 1.94 -7.25 6.06
N PHE A 33 1.21 -7.35 4.96
CA PHE A 33 0.36 -6.26 4.45
C PHE A 33 -1.00 -6.24 5.15
N LYS A 34 -1.57 -7.41 5.45
CA LYS A 34 -2.80 -7.56 6.24
C LYS A 34 -2.61 -7.03 7.66
N ALA A 35 -1.53 -7.40 8.34
CA ALA A 35 -1.22 -6.88 9.68
C ALA A 35 -1.04 -5.36 9.67
N PHE A 36 -0.32 -4.82 8.68
CA PHE A 36 -0.17 -3.37 8.51
C PHE A 36 -1.51 -2.66 8.28
N TYR A 37 -2.37 -3.22 7.43
CA TYR A 37 -3.72 -2.71 7.19
C TYR A 37 -4.57 -2.75 8.47
N ALA A 38 -4.58 -3.89 9.18
CA ALA A 38 -5.33 -4.07 10.41
C ALA A 38 -4.92 -3.06 11.48
N ARG A 39 -3.61 -2.85 11.68
CA ARG A 39 -3.08 -1.83 12.59
C ARG A 39 -3.58 -0.42 12.26
N LEU A 40 -3.62 -0.06 10.97
CA LEU A 40 -4.18 1.23 10.54
C LEU A 40 -5.68 1.34 10.78
N ARG A 41 -6.43 0.25 10.57
CA ARG A 41 -7.87 0.20 10.84
C ARG A 41 -8.17 0.32 12.33
N GLN A 42 -7.40 -0.37 13.18
CA GLN A 42 -7.49 -0.28 14.65
C GLN A 42 -7.17 1.15 15.13
N ALA A 43 -6.23 1.84 14.48
CA ALA A 43 -5.96 3.25 14.74
C ALA A 43 -7.02 4.23 14.17
N GLY A 44 -8.22 3.74 13.82
CA GLY A 44 -9.35 4.55 13.36
C GLY A 44 -9.23 5.08 11.93
N LYS A 45 -8.22 4.68 11.14
CA LYS A 45 -8.06 5.19 9.77
C LYS A 45 -9.14 4.61 8.85
N PRO A 46 -9.82 5.44 8.02
CA PRO A 46 -10.75 4.97 7.00
C PRO A 46 -10.15 3.87 6.10
N ALA A 47 -10.97 2.89 5.72
CA ALA A 47 -10.53 1.73 4.93
C ALA A 47 -9.79 2.13 3.64
N LYS A 48 -10.32 3.14 2.93
CA LYS A 48 -9.68 3.68 1.72
C LYS A 48 -8.27 4.23 1.99
N LEU A 49 -8.07 4.93 3.11
CA LEU A 49 -6.75 5.46 3.46
C LEU A 49 -5.77 4.35 3.85
N ALA A 50 -6.26 3.33 4.57
CA ALA A 50 -5.45 2.17 4.90
C ALA A 50 -5.03 1.38 3.65
N LEU A 51 -5.92 1.20 2.67
CA LEU A 51 -5.59 0.57 1.38
C LEU A 51 -4.56 1.39 0.59
N ILE A 52 -4.69 2.71 0.55
CA ILE A 52 -3.71 3.58 -0.12
C ILE A 52 -2.34 3.52 0.57
N ALA A 53 -2.29 3.41 1.90
CA ALA A 53 -1.04 3.20 2.63
C ALA A 53 -0.39 1.86 2.28
N VAL A 54 -1.18 0.78 2.14
CA VAL A 54 -0.69 -0.52 1.66
C VAL A 54 -0.17 -0.40 0.22
N ALA A 55 -0.91 0.25 -0.67
CA ALA A 55 -0.49 0.50 -2.05
C ALA A 55 0.86 1.25 -2.11
N ARG A 56 1.07 2.24 -1.23
CA ARG A 56 2.36 2.93 -1.11
C ARG A 56 3.48 2.01 -0.64
N LYS A 57 3.21 1.14 0.32
CA LYS A 57 4.18 0.15 0.82
C LYS A 57 4.57 -0.85 -0.27
N LEU A 58 3.59 -1.33 -1.05
CA LEU A 58 3.83 -2.20 -2.23
C LEU A 58 4.73 -1.51 -3.25
N LEU A 59 4.45 -0.25 -3.59
CA LEU A 59 5.30 0.51 -4.52
C LEU A 59 6.74 0.62 -4.03
N THR A 60 6.96 0.86 -2.73
CA THR A 60 8.32 0.92 -2.16
C THR A 60 9.03 -0.42 -2.26
N VAL A 61 8.33 -1.54 -2.00
CA VAL A 61 8.88 -2.89 -2.16
C VAL A 61 9.24 -3.17 -3.61
N LEU A 62 8.35 -2.87 -4.56
CA LEU A 62 8.61 -3.05 -5.99
C LEU A 62 9.81 -2.21 -6.45
N ASN A 63 9.92 -0.97 -5.99
CA ASN A 63 11.07 -0.13 -6.31
C ASN A 63 12.38 -0.70 -5.74
N ALA A 64 12.36 -1.26 -4.52
CA ALA A 64 13.52 -1.92 -3.94
C ALA A 64 13.91 -3.18 -4.72
N MET A 65 12.94 -4.02 -5.11
CA MET A 65 13.17 -5.19 -5.94
C MET A 65 13.82 -4.84 -7.28
N MET A 66 13.32 -3.79 -7.95
CA MET A 66 13.87 -3.32 -9.22
C MET A 66 15.29 -2.76 -9.07
N ARG A 67 15.55 -2.01 -7.99
CA ARG A 67 16.88 -1.46 -7.70
C ARG A 67 17.89 -2.57 -7.41
N ASP A 68 17.52 -3.51 -6.56
CA ASP A 68 18.42 -4.55 -6.04
C ASP A 68 18.45 -5.79 -6.96
N ARG A 69 17.60 -5.82 -8.00
CA ARG A 69 17.37 -6.95 -8.92
C ARG A 69 17.08 -8.26 -8.19
N LYS A 70 16.39 -8.18 -7.06
CA LYS A 70 16.04 -9.32 -6.21
C LYS A 70 14.53 -9.55 -6.22
N PRO A 71 14.07 -10.81 -6.24
CA PRO A 71 12.65 -11.12 -6.12
C PRO A 71 12.13 -10.72 -4.73
N TYR A 72 10.80 -10.68 -4.60
CA TYR A 72 10.17 -10.38 -3.33
C TYR A 72 10.50 -11.48 -2.31
N LEU A 73 11.14 -11.10 -1.20
CA LEU A 73 11.37 -11.99 -0.06
C LEU A 73 10.28 -11.70 0.98
N GLN A 74 9.40 -12.68 1.21
CA GLN A 74 8.40 -12.56 2.25
C GLN A 74 9.07 -12.67 3.62
N THR A 75 9.19 -11.56 4.34
CA THR A 75 9.61 -11.59 5.74
C THR A 75 8.45 -12.12 6.56
N LYS A 76 8.48 -13.42 6.89
CA LYS A 76 7.62 -13.97 7.94
C LYS A 76 8.05 -13.32 9.26
N PRO A 77 7.12 -12.70 10.02
CA PRO A 77 7.46 -12.30 11.38
C PRO A 77 7.78 -13.58 12.17
N THR A 78 8.99 -13.64 12.72
CA THR A 78 9.42 -14.66 13.69
C THR A 78 8.64 -14.51 14.99
#